data_AF-A0A2M9APT5-F1
#
_entry.id   AF-A0A2M9APT5-F1
#
_cell.length_a   1.000
_cell.length_b   1.000
_cell.length_c   1.000
_cell.angle_alpha   90.00
_cell.angle_beta   90.00
_cell.angle_gamma   90.00
#
_symmetry.space_group_name_H-M   'P 1'
#
loop_
_entity.id
_entity.type
_entity.pdbx_description
1 polymer ?
#
loop_
_entity_poly.entity_id
_entity_poly.type
_entity_poly.pdbx_seq_one_letter_code
_entity_poly.pdbx_strand_id
1 'polypeptide(L)'
;MRHSLLAATFALPLLTLSGCDLRKCADPEPAPACYSGKVVGAACMDGLLIEVDGQYAIGKNYGQFTNVVAAVNLLEQATPELKIDGQVVQPGQTIYFTYTTSPGAREAFCPQNTVPLPIPHLVLSNVGTAGCGVATKGQ
;
A
#
# COMPACT_ATOMS: atom_id res chain seq x y z
N MET A 1 46.49 64.28 19.54
CA MET A 1 45.28 64.59 20.32
C MET A 1 44.41 63.33 20.28
N ARG A 2 44.68 62.30 21.08
CA ARG A 2 44.09 62.00 22.40
C ARG A 2 42.68 62.56 22.59
N HIS A 3 41.66 61.70 22.48
CA HIS A 3 40.47 61.70 23.34
C HIS A 3 39.96 60.26 23.52
N SER A 4 39.84 59.88 24.79
CA SER A 4 39.34 58.63 25.36
C SER A 4 37.84 58.46 25.18
N LEU A 5 37.33 57.22 25.26
CA LEU A 5 36.02 56.79 25.83
C LEU A 5 36.02 55.23 25.85
N LEU A 6 36.14 54.60 27.03
CA LEU A 6 35.04 53.96 27.79
C LEU A 6 34.26 52.87 27.02
N ALA A 7 34.46 51.61 27.43
CA ALA A 7 33.37 50.71 27.89
C ALA A 7 33.95 49.32 28.19
N ALA A 8 33.91 48.93 29.46
CA ALA A 8 34.10 47.55 29.90
C ALA A 8 32.73 46.87 29.94
N THR A 9 32.55 45.81 29.16
CA THR A 9 31.41 44.88 29.28
C THR A 9 31.91 43.47 29.07
N PHE A 10 31.99 42.72 30.18
CA PHE A 10 32.05 41.27 30.21
C PHE A 10 30.67 40.73 29.85
N ALA A 11 30.57 39.86 28.84
CA ALA A 11 29.48 38.90 28.71
C ALA A 11 29.98 37.66 27.94
N LEU A 12 29.98 36.52 28.63
CA LEU A 12 30.32 35.20 28.14
C LEU A 12 29.35 34.70 27.04
N PRO A 13 29.77 33.69 26.25
CA PRO A 13 29.13 33.33 24.99
C PRO A 13 27.81 32.57 25.21
N LEU A 14 26.72 33.04 24.58
CA LEU A 14 25.56 32.18 24.33
C LEU A 14 25.90 31.26 23.16
N LEU A 15 26.38 30.06 23.48
CA LEU A 15 26.17 28.85 22.67
C LEU A 15 24.66 28.61 22.60
N THR A 16 23.98 29.19 21.61
CA THR A 16 22.67 28.68 21.19
C THR A 16 22.94 27.42 20.39
N LEU A 17 22.74 26.29 21.05
CA LEU A 17 22.70 24.97 20.45
C LEU A 17 21.87 25.05 19.16
N SER A 18 22.51 24.74 18.03
CA SER A 18 21.82 24.17 16.88
C SER A 18 21.25 22.82 17.31
N GLY A 19 20.11 22.88 18.01
CA GLY A 19 19.27 21.73 18.30
C GLY A 19 18.70 21.22 17.00
N CYS A 20 19.47 20.39 16.29
CA CYS A 20 18.93 19.40 15.38
C CYS A 20 18.23 18.35 16.24
N ASP A 21 17.04 18.68 16.73
CA ASP A 21 16.22 17.72 17.45
C ASP A 21 15.13 17.16 16.53
N LEU A 22 15.11 15.82 16.55
CA LEU A 22 13.98 14.95 16.35
C LEU A 22 13.49 14.74 14.92
N ARG A 23 13.79 13.50 14.48
CA ARG A 23 12.96 12.70 13.58
C ARG A 23 12.85 13.31 12.17
N LYS A 24 13.63 12.72 11.26
CA LYS A 24 13.08 12.35 9.96
C LYS A 24 11.79 11.57 10.26
N CYS A 25 10.66 12.27 10.35
CA CYS A 25 9.42 11.73 9.83
C CYS A 25 9.81 11.36 8.41
N ALA A 26 9.99 10.05 8.15
CA ALA A 26 9.99 9.60 6.78
C ALA A 26 8.72 10.22 6.20
N ASP A 27 8.88 11.14 5.23
CA ASP A 27 7.75 11.51 4.40
C ASP A 27 7.11 10.19 3.98
N PRO A 28 5.80 10.01 4.17
CA PRO A 28 5.14 8.80 3.69
C PRO A 28 5.52 8.70 2.22
N GLU A 29 6.22 7.62 1.89
CA GLU A 29 6.64 7.36 0.52
C GLU A 29 5.40 7.56 -0.37
N PRO A 30 5.46 8.42 -1.40
CA PRO A 30 4.28 8.77 -2.15
C PRO A 30 3.62 7.49 -2.64
N ALA A 31 2.32 7.34 -2.32
CA ALA A 31 1.58 6.15 -2.69
C ALA A 31 1.77 5.88 -4.19
N PRO A 32 2.09 4.65 -4.58
CA PRO A 32 2.38 4.33 -5.97
C PRO A 32 1.15 4.61 -6.83
N ALA A 33 1.39 4.99 -8.09
CA ALA A 33 0.33 5.30 -9.05
C ALA A 33 -0.66 4.12 -9.21
N CYS A 34 -0.12 2.89 -9.18
CA CYS A 34 -0.88 1.69 -8.92
C CYS A 34 0.05 0.57 -8.42
N TYR A 35 -0.56 -0.52 -7.99
CA TYR A 35 0.09 -1.72 -7.52
C TYR A 35 0.09 -2.78 -8.61
N SER A 36 1.08 -3.65 -8.57
CA SER A 36 1.15 -4.85 -9.40
C SER A 36 1.19 -6.08 -8.52
N GLY A 37 0.59 -7.18 -9.00
CA GLY A 37 0.64 -8.44 -8.29
C GLY A 37 0.29 -9.61 -9.18
N LYS A 38 0.76 -10.78 -8.77
CA LYS A 38 0.47 -12.05 -9.43
C LYS A 38 -0.67 -12.74 -8.71
N VAL A 39 -1.64 -13.22 -9.47
CA VAL A 39 -2.74 -14.03 -8.92
C VAL A 39 -2.20 -15.40 -8.54
N VAL A 40 -2.38 -15.77 -7.28
CA VAL A 40 -1.86 -17.03 -6.73
C VAL A 40 -2.96 -18.02 -6.37
N GLY A 41 -4.22 -17.59 -6.39
CA GLY A 41 -5.37 -18.46 -6.16
C GLY A 41 -6.62 -17.66 -5.84
N ALA A 42 -7.58 -18.33 -5.22
CA ALA A 42 -8.79 -17.72 -4.67
C ALA A 42 -9.20 -18.46 -3.40
N ALA A 43 -9.81 -17.74 -2.47
CA ALA A 43 -10.48 -18.28 -1.30
C ALA A 43 -11.94 -17.83 -1.32
N CYS A 44 -12.86 -18.69 -0.90
CA CYS A 44 -14.29 -18.41 -1.04
C CYS A 44 -14.70 -17.11 -0.31
N MET A 45 -14.35 -16.99 0.98
CA MET A 45 -14.67 -15.81 1.80
C MET A 45 -13.85 -14.58 1.44
N ASP A 46 -12.67 -14.75 0.87
CA ASP A 46 -11.72 -13.63 0.72
C ASP A 46 -11.61 -13.15 -0.74
N GLY A 47 -12.10 -13.94 -1.68
CA GLY A 47 -12.02 -13.69 -3.11
C GLY A 47 -10.67 -14.07 -3.70
N LEU A 48 -10.18 -13.27 -4.65
CA LEU A 48 -8.95 -13.56 -5.37
C LEU A 48 -7.74 -13.30 -4.47
N LEU A 49 -6.80 -14.23 -4.43
CA LEU A 49 -5.54 -14.08 -3.69
C LEU A 49 -4.46 -13.58 -4.63
N ILE A 50 -3.80 -12.49 -4.23
CA ILE A 50 -2.80 -11.80 -5.04
C ILE A 50 -1.53 -11.70 -4.22
N GLU A 51 -0.44 -12.26 -4.73
CA GLU A 51 0.91 -11.96 -4.25
C GLU A 51 1.33 -10.63 -4.88
N VAL A 52 1.34 -9.58 -4.08
CA VAL A 52 1.70 -8.23 -4.51
C VAL A 52 3.21 -8.18 -4.71
N ASP A 53 3.63 -7.42 -5.72
CA ASP A 53 5.04 -7.17 -5.99
C ASP A 53 5.77 -6.72 -4.72
N GLY A 54 6.97 -7.28 -4.49
CA GLY A 54 7.73 -7.06 -3.26
C GLY A 54 8.14 -5.62 -3.02
N GLN A 55 8.09 -4.75 -4.03
CA GLN A 55 8.29 -3.32 -3.87
C GLN A 55 7.15 -2.64 -3.08
N TYR A 56 5.98 -3.28 -2.97
CA TYR A 56 4.81 -2.77 -2.24
C TYR A 56 4.45 -3.70 -1.08
N ALA A 57 4.90 -3.38 0.14
CA ALA A 57 4.66 -4.20 1.33
C ALA A 57 3.25 -4.01 1.95
N ILE A 58 2.20 -4.20 1.14
CA ILE A 58 0.80 -4.03 1.56
C ILE A 58 0.12 -5.34 1.98
N GLY A 59 0.77 -6.48 1.75
CA GLY A 59 0.26 -7.82 2.06
C GLY A 59 0.87 -8.41 3.33
N LYS A 60 0.60 -9.70 3.56
CA LYS A 60 1.20 -10.50 4.63
C LYS A 60 1.63 -11.87 4.13
N ASN A 61 2.54 -12.51 4.86
CA ASN A 61 2.93 -13.89 4.60
C ASN A 61 1.71 -14.83 4.71
N TYR A 62 1.54 -15.70 3.73
CA TYR A 62 0.51 -16.73 3.73
C TYR A 62 0.94 -17.94 2.89
N GLY A 63 0.98 -19.11 3.52
CA GLY A 63 1.53 -20.32 2.90
C GLY A 63 2.98 -20.12 2.50
N GLN A 64 3.27 -20.29 1.20
CA GLN A 64 4.60 -20.12 0.61
C GLN A 64 4.89 -18.68 0.13
N PHE A 65 3.90 -17.80 0.16
CA PHE A 65 3.99 -16.43 -0.37
C PHE A 65 4.25 -15.45 0.76
N THR A 66 4.97 -14.36 0.48
CA THR A 66 5.42 -13.41 1.51
C THR A 66 4.60 -12.12 1.56
N ASN A 67 3.79 -11.83 0.53
CA ASN A 67 3.13 -10.53 0.38
C ASN A 67 1.72 -10.65 -0.21
N VAL A 68 0.85 -11.42 0.46
CA VAL A 68 -0.49 -11.76 -0.06
C VAL A 68 -1.55 -10.78 0.44
N VAL A 69 -2.46 -10.40 -0.47
CA VAL A 69 -3.71 -9.69 -0.17
C VAL A 69 -4.90 -10.46 -0.74
N ALA A 70 -6.07 -10.24 -0.14
CA ALA A 70 -7.35 -10.77 -0.57
C ALA A 70 -8.16 -9.70 -1.29
N ALA A 71 -8.56 -9.95 -2.53
CA ALA A 71 -9.43 -9.07 -3.30
C ALA A 71 -10.90 -9.47 -3.12
N VAL A 72 -11.62 -8.70 -2.31
CA VAL A 72 -13.01 -8.97 -1.94
C VAL A 72 -14.02 -8.38 -2.93
N ASN A 73 -13.55 -7.69 -3.97
CA ASN A 73 -14.37 -6.91 -4.91
C ASN A 73 -15.10 -7.72 -6.00
N LEU A 74 -15.58 -8.89 -5.62
CA LEU A 74 -16.22 -9.86 -6.49
C LEU A 74 -17.72 -9.84 -6.17
N LEU A 75 -18.53 -9.40 -7.14
CA LEU A 75 -19.98 -9.21 -7.05
C LEU A 75 -20.67 -10.31 -6.21
N GLU A 76 -21.66 -9.90 -5.41
CA GLU A 76 -22.35 -10.67 -4.36
C GLU A 76 -23.10 -11.95 -4.80
N GLN A 77 -22.92 -12.45 -6.02
CA GLN A 77 -23.67 -13.62 -6.48
C GLN A 77 -22.71 -14.64 -7.14
N ALA A 78 -22.33 -15.62 -6.33
CA ALA A 78 -21.96 -16.99 -6.72
C ALA A 78 -20.66 -17.25 -7.50
N THR A 79 -19.91 -16.26 -7.97
CA THR A 79 -18.63 -16.53 -8.66
C THR A 79 -17.44 -15.85 -7.98
N PRO A 80 -16.31 -16.55 -7.78
CA PRO A 80 -15.06 -15.97 -7.24
C PRO A 80 -14.24 -15.27 -8.33
N GLU A 81 -14.86 -14.88 -9.43
CA GLU A 81 -14.15 -14.55 -10.66
C GLU A 81 -14.02 -13.04 -10.85
N LEU A 82 -12.78 -12.55 -10.79
CA LEU A 82 -12.44 -11.24 -11.32
C LEU A 82 -12.39 -11.36 -12.85
N LYS A 83 -13.04 -10.42 -13.56
CA LYS A 83 -12.95 -10.34 -15.01
C LYS A 83 -12.26 -9.06 -15.44
N ILE A 84 -11.31 -9.18 -16.36
CA ILE A 84 -10.65 -8.06 -17.04
C ILE A 84 -10.94 -8.25 -18.53
N ASP A 85 -11.50 -7.23 -19.18
CA ASP A 85 -11.91 -7.28 -20.60
C ASP A 85 -12.78 -8.49 -20.96
N GLY A 86 -13.67 -8.86 -20.03
CA GLY A 86 -14.59 -10.01 -20.19
C GLY A 86 -13.97 -11.38 -19.95
N GLN A 87 -12.66 -11.47 -19.71
CA GLN A 87 -11.96 -12.73 -19.44
C GLN A 87 -11.75 -12.95 -17.94
N VAL A 88 -11.98 -14.17 -17.47
CA VAL A 88 -11.72 -14.56 -16.08
C VAL A 88 -10.22 -14.56 -15.82
N VAL A 89 -9.80 -13.84 -14.80
CA VAL A 89 -8.41 -13.80 -14.35
C VAL A 89 -8.02 -15.15 -13.77
N GLN A 90 -6.88 -15.70 -14.23
CA GLN A 90 -6.40 -17.02 -13.82
C GLN A 90 -5.20 -16.93 -12.87
N PRO A 91 -4.99 -17.94 -12.00
CA PRO A 91 -3.71 -18.09 -11.29
C PRO A 91 -2.53 -18.07 -12.26
N GLY A 92 -1.47 -17.36 -11.89
CA GLY A 92 -0.31 -17.13 -12.75
C GLY A 92 -0.32 -15.77 -13.44
N GLN A 93 -1.49 -15.15 -13.62
CA GLN A 93 -1.63 -13.87 -14.31
C GLN A 93 -1.14 -12.70 -13.45
N THR A 94 -0.40 -11.78 -14.07
CA THR A 94 -0.06 -10.49 -13.45
C THR A 94 -1.16 -9.48 -13.76
N ILE A 95 -1.61 -8.77 -12.73
CA ILE A 95 -2.60 -7.70 -12.84
C ILE A 95 -2.07 -6.43 -12.19
N TYR A 96 -2.61 -5.30 -12.64
CA TYR A 96 -2.32 -3.97 -12.12
C TYR A 96 -3.61 -3.37 -11.58
N PHE A 97 -3.54 -2.70 -10.44
CA PHE A 97 -4.74 -2.23 -9.73
C PHE A 97 -4.43 -1.08 -8.78
N THR A 98 -5.44 -0.26 -8.49
CA THR A 98 -5.51 0.55 -7.27
C THR A 98 -6.42 -0.13 -6.26
N TYR A 99 -6.46 0.33 -5.01
CA TYR A 99 -7.32 -0.30 -4.00
C TYR A 99 -7.82 0.68 -2.93
N THR A 100 -8.88 0.26 -2.25
CA THR A 100 -9.24 0.73 -0.90
C THR A 100 -9.25 -0.44 0.06
N THR A 101 -8.98 -0.18 1.35
CA THR A 101 -9.03 -1.21 2.38
C THR A 101 -10.47 -1.63 2.63
N SER A 102 -10.72 -2.93 2.69
CA SER A 102 -12.00 -3.46 3.16
C SER A 102 -11.92 -3.71 4.67
N PRO A 103 -12.96 -3.35 5.45
CA PRO A 103 -13.01 -3.69 6.88
C PRO A 103 -13.28 -5.19 7.12
N GLY A 104 -13.62 -5.96 6.09
CA GLY A 104 -13.95 -7.38 6.21
C GLY A 104 -13.75 -8.19 4.93
N ALA A 105 -14.01 -9.49 5.07
CA ALA A 105 -14.04 -10.45 3.96
C ALA A 105 -15.33 -10.29 3.12
N ARG A 106 -15.46 -11.05 2.04
CA ARG A 106 -16.68 -11.11 1.23
C ARG A 106 -17.84 -11.65 2.05
N GLU A 107 -19.01 -11.05 1.86
CA GLU A 107 -20.29 -11.55 2.36
C GLU A 107 -20.82 -12.64 1.41
N ALA A 108 -20.14 -13.79 1.37
CA ALA A 108 -20.54 -14.94 0.55
C ALA A 108 -20.72 -16.19 1.41
N PHE A 109 -21.72 -17.02 1.08
CA PHE A 109 -21.85 -18.33 1.70
C PHE A 109 -20.72 -19.26 1.25
N CYS A 110 -19.88 -19.68 2.19
CA CYS A 110 -18.65 -20.39 1.91
C CYS A 110 -18.49 -21.65 2.78
N PRO A 111 -18.91 -22.82 2.28
CA PRO A 111 -18.78 -24.06 3.05
C PRO A 111 -17.33 -24.57 3.13
N GLN A 112 -16.46 -24.20 2.19
CA GLN A 112 -15.05 -24.63 2.14
C GLN A 112 -14.11 -23.77 2.96
N ASN A 113 -14.44 -22.49 3.15
CA ASN A 113 -13.71 -21.61 4.05
C ASN A 113 -14.72 -20.88 4.91
N THR A 114 -14.77 -21.19 6.20
CA THR A 114 -15.74 -20.60 7.14
C THR A 114 -15.14 -19.48 7.98
N VAL A 115 -13.83 -19.20 7.81
CA VAL A 115 -13.11 -18.16 8.56
C VAL A 115 -12.25 -17.33 7.58
N PRO A 116 -12.35 -15.99 7.60
CA PRO A 116 -11.48 -15.14 6.79
C PRO A 116 -9.99 -15.42 7.03
N LEU A 117 -9.20 -15.31 5.97
CA LEU A 117 -7.76 -15.45 6.08
C LEU A 117 -7.15 -14.28 6.85
N PRO A 118 -6.08 -14.49 7.65
CA PRO A 118 -5.43 -13.44 8.44
C PRO A 118 -4.50 -12.53 7.60
N ILE A 119 -4.94 -12.18 6.39
CA ILE A 119 -4.26 -11.32 5.42
C ILE A 119 -5.09 -10.06 5.15
N PRO A 120 -4.51 -8.98 4.59
CA PRO A 120 -5.25 -7.77 4.29
C PRO A 120 -6.32 -7.97 3.22
N HIS A 121 -7.53 -7.44 3.45
CA HIS A 121 -8.66 -7.46 2.52
C HIS A 121 -8.80 -6.12 1.79
N LEU A 122 -8.92 -6.19 0.46
CA LEU A 122 -8.90 -5.04 -0.43
C LEU A 122 -10.07 -5.06 -1.41
N VAL A 123 -10.60 -3.88 -1.67
CA VAL A 123 -11.54 -3.55 -2.73
C VAL A 123 -10.71 -3.00 -3.90
N LEU A 124 -10.53 -3.80 -4.95
CA LEU A 124 -9.70 -3.41 -6.11
C LEU A 124 -10.42 -2.44 -7.05
N SER A 125 -9.71 -1.44 -7.55
CA SER A 125 -10.19 -0.48 -8.55
C SER A 125 -9.17 -0.35 -9.69
N ASN A 126 -9.59 0.19 -10.84
CA ASN A 126 -8.74 0.36 -12.02
C ASN A 126 -7.94 -0.89 -12.40
N VAL A 127 -8.59 -2.06 -12.33
CA VAL A 127 -7.94 -3.35 -12.56
C VAL A 127 -7.70 -3.54 -14.06
N GLY A 128 -6.46 -3.90 -14.43
CA GLY A 128 -6.10 -4.21 -15.81
C GLY A 128 -4.90 -5.14 -15.92
N THR A 129 -4.56 -5.49 -17.16
CA THR A 129 -3.33 -6.24 -17.51
C THR A 129 -2.25 -5.34 -18.10
N ALA A 130 -2.60 -4.11 -18.46
CA ALA A 130 -1.64 -3.08 -18.86
C ALA A 130 -0.89 -2.58 -17.63
N GLY A 131 0.43 -2.40 -17.78
CA GLY A 131 1.29 -1.92 -16.71
C GLY A 131 0.87 -0.57 -16.15
N CYS A 132 1.30 -0.30 -14.91
CA CYS A 132 1.10 1.00 -14.29
C CYS A 132 1.62 2.11 -15.21
N GLY A 133 0.71 2.90 -15.77
CA GLY A 133 1.07 4.08 -16.52
C GLY A 133 1.88 5.01 -15.62
N VAL A 134 2.84 5.72 -16.19
CA VAL A 134 3.43 6.87 -15.49
C VAL A 134 2.29 7.82 -15.17
N ALA A 135 2.08 8.11 -13.88
CA ALA A 135 1.12 9.12 -13.44
C ALA A 135 1.49 10.45 -14.11
N THR A 136 0.84 10.81 -15.20
CA THR A 136 0.95 12.14 -15.77
C THR A 136 0.31 13.07 -14.78
N LYS A 137 1.14 13.83 -14.06
CA LYS A 137 0.73 15.01 -13.29
C LYS A 137 -0.18 15.83 -14.21
N GLY A 138 -1.46 15.98 -13.84
CA GLY A 138 -2.42 16.73 -14.63
C GLY A 138 -1.87 18.10 -14.99
N GLN A 139 -1.96 18.44 -16.27
CA GLN A 139 -1.75 19.81 -16.78
C GLN A 139 -2.90 20.70 -16.35
#